data_AF-A0A7Y1CDH3-F1
#
_entry.id   AF-A0A7Y1CDH3-F1
#
_cell.length_a   1.000
_cell.length_b   1.000
_cell.length_c   1.000
_cell.angle_alpha   90.00
_cell.angle_beta   90.00
_cell.angle_gamma   90.00
#
_symmetry.space_group_name_H-M   'P 1'
#
loop_
_entity.id
_entity.type
_entity.pdbx_description
1 polymer ?
#
loop_
_entity_poly.entity_id
_entity_poly.type
_entity_poly.pdbx_seq_one_letter_code
_entity_poly.pdbx_strand_id
1 'polypeptide(L)' 'MNEQAISLLQQILEQQQKQTALLETIASQNLALIEALAEDQGLNPEQQPMSYLSGAPVHGGR' A
#
# COMPACT_ATOMS: atom_id res chain seq x y z
N MET A 1 -9.14 42.06 -4.55
CA MET A 1 -7.90 41.25 -4.35
C MET A 1 -8.07 40.13 -3.32
N ASN A 2 -8.84 40.33 -2.23
CA ASN A 2 -9.04 39.27 -1.22
C ASN A 2 -9.96 38.12 -1.71
N GLU A 3 -11.03 38.43 -2.44
CA GLU A 3 -11.99 37.42 -2.93
C GLU A 3 -11.38 36.43 -3.94
N GLN A 4 -10.49 36.90 -4.82
CA GLN A 4 -9.77 36.03 -5.75
C GLN A 4 -8.82 35.08 -5.02
N ALA A 5 -8.14 35.55 -3.97
CA ALA A 5 -7.29 34.71 -3.13
C ALA A 5 -8.11 33.67 -2.36
N ILE A 6 -9.27 34.05 -1.82
CA ILE A 6 -10.19 33.11 -1.14
C ILE A 6 -10.70 32.04 -2.11
N SER A 7 -11.11 32.45 -3.32
CA SER A 7 -11.57 31.52 -4.36
C SER A 7 -10.47 30.53 -4.77
N LEU A 8 -9.23 31.00 -4.92
CA LEU A 8 -8.09 30.13 -5.23
C LEU A 8 -7.79 29.16 -4.09
N LEU A 9 -7.82 29.62 -2.84
CA LEU A 9 -7.61 28.75 -1.67
C LEU A 9 -8.69 27.68 -1.54
N GLN A 10 -9.94 28.01 -1.84
CA GLN A 10 -11.03 27.03 -1.87
C GLN A 10 -10.80 25.97 -2.95
N GLN A 11 -10.41 26.38 -4.15
CA GLN A 11 -10.09 25.43 -5.23
C GLN A 11 -8.92 24.51 -4.85
N ILE A 12 -7.86 25.06 -4.23
CA ILE A 12 -6.73 24.25 -3.76
C ILE A 12 -7.19 23.25 -2.69
N LEU A 13 -8.01 23.69 -1.73
CA LEU A 13 -8.53 22.81 -0.68
C LEU A 13 -9.38 21.67 -1.27
N GLU A 14 -10.25 21.96 -2.23
CA GLU A 14 -11.04 20.93 -2.93
C GLU A 14 -10.15 19.92 -3.66
N GLN A 15 -9.10 20.38 -4.33
CA GLN A 15 -8.15 19.48 -5.00
C GLN A 15 -7.37 18.63 -4.00
N GLN A 16 -6.95 19.22 -2.87
CA GLN A 16 -6.27 18.47 -1.80
C GLN A 16 -7.19 17.39 -1.21
N GLN A 17 -8.46 17.70 -0.94
CA GLN A 17 -9.42 16.71 -0.46
C GLN A 17 -9.61 15.55 -1.45
N LYS A 18 -9.74 15.85 -2.75
CA LYS A 18 -9.81 14.82 -3.80
C LYS A 18 -8.55 13.96 -3.85
N GLN A 19 -7.38 14.58 -3.73
CA GLN A 19 -6.10 13.86 -3.71
C GLN A 19 -5.98 12.95 -2.48
N THR A 20 -6.36 13.43 -1.30
CA THR A 20 -6.37 12.62 -0.07
C THR A 20 -7.32 11.43 -0.19
N ALA A 21 -8.54 11.62 -0.69
CA ALA A 21 -9.50 10.54 -0.90
C ALA A 21 -8.99 9.48 -1.90
N LEU A 22 -8.27 9.91 -2.94
CA LEU A 22 -7.63 8.99 -3.88
C LEU A 22 -6.53 8.16 -3.19
N LEU A 23 -5.72 8.77 -2.34
CA LEU A 23 -4.68 8.05 -1.58
C LEU A 23 -5.28 7.01 -0.63
N GLU A 24 -6.37 7.33 0.05
CA GLU A 24 -7.10 6.38 0.92
C GLU A 24 -7.66 5.19 0.11
N THR A 25 -8.18 5.47 -1.09
CA THR A 25 -8.65 4.42 -2.01
C THR A 25 -7.50 3.50 -2.45
N ILE A 26 -6.36 4.08 -2.83
CA ILE A 26 -5.16 3.31 -3.23
C ILE A 26 -4.65 2.45 -2.06
N ALA A 27 -4.60 3.00 -0.85
CA ALA A 27 -4.19 2.26 0.33
C ALA A 27 -5.11 1.04 0.59
N SER A 28 -6.42 1.22 0.43
CA SER A 28 -7.40 0.15 0.58
C SER A 28 -7.24 -0.94 -0.49
N GLN A 29 -7.01 -0.54 -1.75
CA GLN A 29 -6.77 -1.48 -2.84
C GLN A 29 -5.45 -2.25 -2.67
N ASN A 30 -4.39 -1.59 -2.23
CA ASN A 30 -3.11 -2.22 -1.97
C ASN A 30 -3.21 -3.26 -0.84
N LEU A 31 -4.00 -2.98 0.21
CA LEU A 31 -4.26 -3.95 1.26
C LEU A 31 -4.96 -5.20 0.71
N ALA A 32 -6.06 -5.01 -0.02
CA ALA A 32 -6.80 -6.13 -0.62
C ALA A 32 -5.94 -6.94 -1.59
N LEU A 33 -5.05 -6.28 -2.36
CA LEU A 33 -4.10 -6.96 -3.24
C LEU A 33 -3.09 -7.82 -2.45
N ILE A 34 -2.54 -7.29 -1.36
CA ILE A 34 -1.61 -8.04 -0.50
C ILE A 34 -2.30 -9.27 0.09
N GLU A 35 -3.54 -9.12 0.57
CA GLU A 35 -4.33 -10.23 1.10
C GLU A 35 -4.57 -11.31 0.04
N ALA A 36 -5.01 -10.93 -1.15
CA ALA A 36 -5.23 -11.87 -2.26
C ALA A 36 -3.93 -12.60 -2.66
N LEU A 37 -2.79 -11.90 -2.70
CA LEU A 37 -1.49 -12.50 -2.99
C LEU A 37 -0.99 -13.41 -1.85
N ALA A 38 -1.37 -13.15 -0.60
CA ALA A 38 -1.02 -14.00 0.52
C ALA A 38 -1.84 -15.31 0.51
N GLU A 39 -3.12 -15.24 0.16
CA GLU A 39 -4.00 -16.40 0.03
C GLU A 39 -3.55 -17.36 -1.08
N ASP A 40 -3.09 -16.83 -2.22
CA ASP A 40 -2.68 -17.63 -3.38
C ASP A 40 -1.35 -18.38 -3.19
N GLN A 41 -0.55 -18.01 -2.18
CA GLN A 41 0.79 -18.58 -2.02
C GLN A 41 0.81 -20.02 -1.47
N GLY A 42 -0.32 -20.55 -0.97
CA GLY A 42 -0.44 -21.95 -0.54
C GLY A 42 0.61 -22.39 0.50
N LEU A 43 1.22 -21.43 1.21
CA LEU A 43 2.32 -21.67 2.14
C LEU A 43 1.75 -22.32 3.40
N ASN A 44 2.36 -23.43 3.81
CA ASN A 44 2.09 -23.99 5.12
C ASN A 44 2.72 -23.06 6.17
N PRO A 45 1.95 -22.45 7.09
CA PRO A 45 2.46 -21.52 8.09
C PRO A 45 3.50 -22.14 9.04
N GLU A 46 3.55 -23.47 9.16
CA GLU A 46 4.54 -24.21 9.95
C GLU A 46 5.83 -24.52 9.16
N GLN A 47 5.86 -24.25 7.85
CA GLN A 47 7.00 -24.58 7.00
C GLN A 47 8.07 -23.50 7.14
N GLN A 48 9.22 -23.89 7.68
CA GLN A 48 10.34 -22.98 7.87
C GLN A 48 10.91 -22.51 6.52
N PRO A 49 11.23 -21.22 6.36
CA PRO A 49 11.85 -20.72 5.14
C PRO A 49 13.26 -21.30 4.98
N MET A 50 13.50 -21.97 3.84
CA MET A 50 14.79 -22.64 3.54
C MET A 50 15.76 -21.75 2.78
N SER A 51 15.28 -20.64 2.22
CA SER A 51 16.07 -19.66 1.47
C SER A 51 15.65 -18.24 1.82
N TYR A 52 16.63 -17.34 1.84
CA TYR A 52 16.38 -15.90 1.88
C TYR A 52 15.72 -15.42 0.58
N LEU A 53 15.20 -14.19 0.59
CA LEU A 53 14.65 -13.55 -0.62
C LEU A 53 15.67 -13.42 -1.76
N SER A 54 16.97 -13.39 -1.43
CA SER A 54 18.06 -13.42 -2.41
C SER A 54 18.28 -14.79 -3.08
N GLY A 55 17.57 -15.83 -2.64
CA GLY A 55 17.78 -17.22 -3.03
C GLY A 55 18.92 -17.92 -2.30
N ALA A 56 19.70 -17.22 -1.47
CA ALA A 56 20.73 -17.84 -0.63
C ALA A 56 20.11 -18.77 0.42
N PRO A 57 20.72 -19.92 0.75
CA PRO A 57 20.18 -20.84 1.75
C PRO A 57 20.22 -20.25 3.16
N VAL A 58 19.19 -20.52 3.96
CA VAL A 58 19.17 -20.17 5.38
C VAL A 58 20.12 -21.13 6.12
N HIS A 59 21.09 -20.56 6.83
CA HIS A 59 22.11 -21.36 7.50
C HIS A 59 21.49 -22.08 8.71
N GLY A 60 21.45 -23.42 8.67
CA GLY A 60 20.91 -24.25 9.76
C GLY A 60 19.48 -24.76 9.57
N GLY A 61 18.83 -24.52 8.43
CA GLY A 61 17.59 -25.21 8.08
C GLY A 61 17.87 -26.69 7.80
N ARG A 62 17.30 -27.60 8.60
CA ARG A 62 17.36 -29.05 8.36
C ARG A 62 16.21 -29.51 7.49
#